data_AF-A0A7J6VT31-F1
#
_entry.id   AF-A0A7J6VT31-F1
#
_cell.length_a   1.000
_cell.length_b   1.000
_cell.length_c   1.000
_cell.angle_alpha   90.00
_cell.angle_beta   90.00
_cell.angle_gamma   90.00
#
_symmetry.space_group_name_H-M   'P 1'
#
loop_
_entity.id
_entity.type
_entity.pdbx_description
1 polymer ?
#
loop_
_entity_poly.entity_id
_entity_poly.type
_entity_poly.pdbx_seq_one_letter_code
_entity_poly.pdbx_strand_id
1 'polypeptide(L)' 'MSSGSKLCNLLGELGFEGHEKLDPDSFEWPFDEEAGPLLDWICSNLRPTNVLSPSELS' A
#
# COMPACT_ATOMS: atom_id res chain seq x y z
N MET A 1 -9.17 -0.26 11.24
CA MET A 1 -8.85 -0.13 9.80
C MET A 1 -8.23 -1.43 9.34
N SER A 2 -8.74 -2.00 8.26
CA SER A 2 -8.12 -3.15 7.58
C SER A 2 -6.76 -2.76 6.99
N SER A 3 -5.89 -3.75 6.77
CA SER A 3 -4.57 -3.53 6.18
C SER A 3 -4.68 -3.04 4.73
N GLY A 4 -5.74 -3.44 4.00
CA GLY A 4 -6.08 -2.88 2.68
C GLY A 4 -6.38 -1.38 2.72
N SER A 5 -7.19 -0.91 3.68
CA SER A 5 -7.46 0.54 3.81
C SER A 5 -6.21 1.33 4.20
N LYS A 6 -5.34 0.75 5.04
CA LYS A 6 -4.05 1.37 5.38
C LYS A 6 -3.19 1.54 4.13
N LEU A 7 -3.14 0.52 3.25
CA LEU A 7 -2.37 0.57 2.01
C LEU A 7 -2.88 1.67 1.08
N CYS A 8 -4.19 1.72 0.80
CA CYS A 8 -4.74 2.74 -0.12
C CYS A 8 -4.44 4.17 0.37
N ASN A 9 -4.57 4.41 1.67
CA ASN A 9 -4.22 5.72 2.26
C ASN A 9 -2.73 6.03 2.12
N LEU A 10 -1.86 5.07 2.42
CA LEU A 10 -0.41 5.23 2.32
C LEU A 10 0.02 5.52 0.87
N LEU A 11 -0.57 4.85 -0.11
CA LEU A 11 -0.33 5.12 -1.53
C LEU A 11 -0.70 6.56 -1.90
N GLY A 12 -1.79 7.09 -1.35
CA GLY A 12 -2.16 8.50 -1.50
C GLY A 12 -1.13 9.46 -0.87
N GLU A 13 -0.64 9.15 0.33
CA GLU A 13 0.42 9.92 1.00
C GLU A 13 1.74 9.92 0.21
N LEU A 14 2.03 8.82 -0.49
CA LEU A 14 3.20 8.67 -1.36
C LEU A 14 3.02 9.31 -2.74
N GLY A 15 1.84 9.86 -3.05
CA GLY A 15 1.55 10.50 -4.33
C GLY A 15 1.27 9.53 -5.48
N PHE A 16 0.84 8.29 -5.18
CA PHE A 16 0.43 7.34 -6.21
C PHE A 16 -0.91 7.74 -6.82
N GLU A 17 -0.89 8.08 -8.11
CA GLU A 17 -2.09 8.43 -8.88
C GLU A 17 -3.00 7.20 -9.07
N GLY A 18 -4.29 7.33 -8.75
CA GLY A 18 -5.25 6.24 -8.90
C GLY A 18 -5.44 5.36 -7.66
N HIS A 19 -4.80 5.68 -6.52
CA HIS A 19 -5.00 4.96 -5.25
C HIS A 19 -6.48 4.94 -4.81
N GLU A 20 -7.26 5.96 -5.19
CA GLU A 20 -8.68 6.10 -4.89
C GLU A 20 -9.57 5.09 -5.63
N LYS A 21 -9.05 4.45 -6.68
CA LYS A 21 -9.76 3.43 -7.46
C LYS A 21 -9.53 2.01 -6.94
N LEU A 22 -8.59 1.85 -6.01
CA LEU A 22 -8.30 0.58 -5.38
C LEU A 22 -9.40 0.25 -4.37
N ASP A 23 -9.91 -0.97 -4.44
CA ASP A 23 -10.85 -1.49 -3.47
C ASP A 23 -10.08 -2.08 -2.27
N PRO A 24 -10.21 -1.54 -1.05
CA PRO A 24 -9.54 -2.05 0.14
C PRO A 24 -9.85 -3.52 0.43
N ASP A 25 -11.04 -3.99 0.10
CA ASP A 25 -11.49 -5.35 0.43
C ASP A 25 -10.87 -6.40 -0.50
N SER A 26 -10.39 -5.98 -1.67
CA SER A 26 -9.64 -6.84 -2.60
C SER A 26 -8.28 -7.30 -2.05
N PHE A 27 -7.80 -6.71 -0.95
CA PHE A 27 -6.56 -7.10 -0.25
C PHE A 27 -6.78 -8.08 0.91
N GLU A 28 -8.02 -8.41 1.24
CA GLU A 28 -8.35 -9.42 2.26
C GLU A 28 -8.38 -10.80 1.58
N TRP A 29 -7.25 -11.52 1.61
CA TRP A 29 -7.12 -12.81 0.92
C TRP A 29 -7.47 -13.97 1.87
N PRO A 30 -8.66 -14.61 1.71
CA PRO A 30 -9.19 -15.53 2.72
C PRO A 30 -8.41 -16.84 2.86
N PHE A 31 -7.50 -17.14 1.94
CA PHE A 31 -6.74 -18.40 1.91
C PHE A 31 -5.23 -18.19 2.09
N ASP A 32 -4.78 -16.96 2.31
CA ASP A 32 -3.35 -16.63 2.44
C ASP A 32 -3.07 -15.99 3.79
N GLU A 33 -2.63 -16.82 4.75
CA GLU A 33 -2.29 -16.38 6.11
C GLU A 33 -1.02 -15.52 6.15
N GLU A 34 -0.19 -15.53 5.09
CA GLU A 34 1.05 -14.76 5.00
C GLU A 34 0.84 -13.36 4.43
N ALA A 35 -0.21 -13.17 3.62
CA ALA A 35 -0.52 -11.89 2.98
C ALA A 35 -0.80 -10.76 3.99
N GLY A 36 -1.51 -11.06 5.08
CA GLY A 36 -1.84 -10.07 6.13
C GLY A 36 -0.60 -9.46 6.80
N PRO A 37 0.29 -10.27 7.40
CA PRO A 37 1.53 -9.79 8.00
C PRO A 37 2.43 -9.03 7.03
N LEU A 38 2.54 -9.48 5.78
CA LEU A 38 3.32 -8.79 4.74
C LEU A 38 2.73 -7.40 4.44
N LEU A 39 1.43 -7.32 4.25
CA LEU A 39 0.74 -6.07 3.96
C LEU A 39 0.87 -5.06 5.11
N ASP A 40 0.74 -5.52 6.35
CA ASP A 40 0.96 -4.69 7.54
C ASP A 40 2.42 -4.22 7.65
N TRP A 41 3.40 -5.07 7.30
CA TRP A 41 4.81 -4.69 7.24
C TRP A 41 5.07 -3.61 6.20
N ILE A 42 4.52 -3.76 4.98
CA ILE A 42 4.62 -2.76 3.91
C ILE A 42 4.06 -1.42 4.40
N CYS A 43 2.87 -1.43 4.99
CA CYS A 43 2.20 -0.22 5.47
C CYS A 43 2.98 0.49 6.60
N SER A 44 3.80 -0.24 7.35
CA SER A 44 4.57 0.30 8.47
C SER A 44 5.93 0.85 8.06
N ASN A 45 6.46 0.45 6.90
CA ASN A 45 7.84 0.71 6.51
C ASN A 45 8.01 1.59 5.26
N LEU A 46 7.01 1.65 4.38
CA LEU A 46 7.07 2.59 3.25
C LEU A 46 6.94 4.03 3.74
N ARG A 47 7.80 4.90 3.22
CA ARG A 47 7.88 6.33 3.50
C ARG A 47 8.28 7.07 2.23
N PRO A 48 7.96 8.36 2.08
CA PRO A 48 8.42 9.14 0.93
C PRO A 48 9.95 9.09 0.72
N THR A 49 10.74 8.92 1.80
CA THR A 49 12.21 8.87 1.73
C THR A 49 12.78 7.56 1.19
N ASN A 50 11.99 6.49 1.08
CA ASN A 50 12.44 5.19 0.57
C ASN A 50 11.62 4.72 -0.64
N VAL A 51 10.85 5.62 -1.25
CA VAL A 51 10.08 5.39 -2.46
C VAL A 51 10.63 6.31 -3.54
N LEU A 52 10.95 5.75 -4.70
CA LEU A 52 11.41 6.52 -5.85
C LEU A 52 10.21 6.89 -6.72
N SER A 53 10.08 8.17 -7.02
CA SER A 53 9.16 8.67 -8.04
C SER A 53 9.69 8.35 -9.45
N PRO A 54 8.81 8.29 -10.48
CA PRO A 54 9.25 8.09 -11.86
C PRO A 54 10.28 9.12 -12.33
N SER A 55 10.18 10.37 -11.86
CA SER A 55 11.14 11.44 -12.15
C SER A 55 12.52 11.22 -11.56
N GLU A 56 12.65 10.42 -10.49
CA GLU A 56 13.95 10.08 -9.87
C GLU A 56 14.64 8.89 -10.55
N LEU A 57 13.93 8.18 -11.44
CA LEU A 57 14.44 7.02 -12.18
C LEU A 57 15.00 7.38 -13.57
N SER A 58 14.82 8.62 -14.02
CA SER A 58 15.25 9.15 -15.33
C SER A 58 16.50 10.00 -15.24
#